data_AF-A0AAD6ZVB0-F1
#
_entry.id   AF-A0AAD6ZVB0-F1
#
_cell.length_a   1.000
_cell.length_b   1.000
_cell.length_c   1.000
_cell.angle_alpha   90.00
_cell.angle_beta   90.00
_cell.angle_gamma   90.00
#
_symmetry.space_group_name_H-M   'P 1'
#
loop_
_entity.id
_entity.type
_entity.pdbx_description
1 polymer ?
#
loop_
_entity_poly.entity_id
_entity_poly.type
_entity_poly.pdbx_seq_one_letter_code
_entity_poly.pdbx_strand_id
1 'polypeptide(L)'
;FFNIGAGEGVVEIQENYHQVVKEVTRLSKAGYFLKRFILEANKQAVDITQGVTEFKLGVEVVQDTCGPSKASGFSLDQYQLASSAQIESESNHGIIVWLFEPRRSSTVSHWSGTNEYPPWHRNKLGSTLNAFTHYTYLLSLESTVLADLQSVLRVGFILMQHTHLFIQATTTIDEDGNGIQVCGVGDHGMAGINTFLEKHECVDRCKQLRLQRGGFATKPALEDSDDNED
;
A
#
# COMPACT_ATOMS: atom_id res chain seq x y z
N PHE A 1 -1.40 11.78 14.68
CA PHE A 1 -0.20 12.33 14.02
C PHE A 1 0.99 11.74 14.75
N PHE A 2 1.78 10.89 14.09
CA PHE A 2 3.08 10.51 14.64
C PHE A 2 3.99 11.74 14.53
N ASN A 3 4.56 12.18 15.64
CA ASN A 3 5.51 13.27 15.67
C ASN A 3 6.88 12.71 15.27
N ILE A 4 7.11 12.58 13.96
CA ILE A 4 8.34 12.04 13.37
C ILE A 4 9.44 13.10 13.17
N GLY A 5 9.22 14.36 13.59
CA GLY A 5 10.14 15.48 13.34
C GLY A 5 10.79 16.12 14.57
N ALA A 6 10.50 15.66 15.80
CA ALA A 6 10.97 16.31 17.03
C ALA A 6 11.99 15.49 17.85
N GLY A 7 12.66 14.51 17.22
CA GLY A 7 13.74 13.72 17.82
C GLY A 7 15.13 14.18 17.36
N GLU A 8 16.20 13.57 17.89
CA GLU A 8 17.61 13.90 17.58
C GLU A 8 18.00 13.73 16.08
N GLY A 9 17.15 13.11 15.26
CA GLY A 9 17.31 13.02 13.82
C GLY A 9 16.44 14.04 13.09
N VAL A 10 16.98 15.23 12.80
CA VAL A 10 16.33 16.20 11.92
C VAL A 10 16.34 15.62 10.50
N VAL A 11 15.15 15.35 9.95
CA VAL A 11 14.99 14.91 8.56
C VAL A 11 15.25 16.11 7.65
N GLU A 12 16.17 15.99 6.70
CA GLU A 12 16.42 17.06 5.71
C GLU A 12 15.23 17.26 4.76
N ILE A 13 15.08 18.45 4.17
CA ILE A 13 13.98 18.76 3.23
C ILE A 13 13.95 17.77 2.06
N GLN A 14 15.12 17.44 1.52
CA GLN A 14 15.23 16.46 0.45
C GLN A 14 14.82 15.06 0.89
N GLU A 15 15.17 14.65 2.12
CA GLU A 15 14.76 13.37 2.67
C GLU A 15 13.25 13.32 2.90
N ASN A 16 12.63 14.41 3.37
CA ASN A 16 11.18 14.54 3.42
C ASN A 16 10.54 14.29 2.04
N TYR A 17 11.07 14.94 1.00
CA TYR A 17 10.61 14.74 -0.37
C TYR A 17 10.66 13.27 -0.79
N HIS A 18 11.82 12.62 -0.60
CA HIS A 18 11.99 11.21 -0.98
C HIS A 18 11.04 10.28 -0.22
N GLN A 19 10.86 10.48 1.09
CA GLN A 19 9.99 9.64 1.90
C GLN A 19 8.51 9.81 1.52
N VAL A 20 8.06 11.05 1.26
CA VAL A 20 6.69 11.30 0.81
C VAL A 20 6.44 10.73 -0.59
N VAL A 21 7.41 10.81 -1.51
CA VAL A 21 7.28 10.20 -2.85
C VAL A 21 7.23 8.67 -2.77
N LYS A 22 8.03 8.05 -1.90
CA LYS A 22 7.94 6.60 -1.62
C LYS A 22 6.55 6.21 -1.12
N GLU A 23 6.00 6.99 -0.19
CA GLU A 23 4.64 6.79 0.34
C GLU A 23 3.56 6.90 -0.75
N VAL A 24 3.62 7.93 -1.60
CA VAL A 24 2.71 8.11 -2.74
C VAL A 24 2.81 6.93 -3.71
N THR A 25 4.03 6.48 -4.01
CA THR A 25 4.28 5.34 -4.89
C THR A 25 3.65 4.08 -4.31
N ARG A 26 3.79 3.86 -3.00
CA ARG A 26 3.19 2.73 -2.30
C ARG A 26 1.67 2.75 -2.37
N LEU A 27 1.04 3.87 -2.04
CA LEU A 27 -0.42 4.02 -2.11
C LEU A 27 -0.95 3.88 -3.55
N SER A 28 -0.16 4.32 -4.54
CA SER A 28 -0.48 4.14 -5.96
C SER A 28 -0.40 2.67 -6.38
N LYS A 29 0.67 1.95 -6.01
CA LYS A 29 0.83 0.50 -6.25
C LYS A 29 -0.33 -0.27 -5.61
N ALA A 30 -0.67 0.03 -4.35
CA ALA A 30 -1.82 -0.52 -3.65
C ALA A 30 -3.14 -0.33 -4.41
N GLY A 31 -3.41 0.90 -4.88
CA GLY A 31 -4.60 1.22 -5.68
C GLY A 31 -4.66 0.43 -7.00
N TYR A 32 -3.52 0.29 -7.68
CA TYR A 32 -3.41 -0.54 -8.88
C TYR A 32 -3.75 -2.00 -8.59
N PHE A 33 -3.14 -2.60 -7.57
CA PHE A 33 -3.40 -4.00 -7.20
C PHE A 33 -4.86 -4.22 -6.81
N LEU A 34 -5.47 -3.32 -6.03
CA LEU A 34 -6.87 -3.44 -5.64
C LEU A 34 -7.78 -3.39 -6.86
N LYS A 35 -7.54 -2.48 -7.81
CA LYS A 35 -8.31 -2.41 -9.06
C LYS A 35 -8.24 -3.73 -9.83
N ARG A 36 -7.05 -4.33 -9.92
CA ARG A 36 -6.84 -5.63 -10.60
C ARG A 36 -7.53 -6.78 -9.84
N PHE A 37 -7.44 -6.78 -8.52
CA PHE A 37 -8.08 -7.76 -7.66
C PHE A 37 -9.60 -7.74 -7.77
N ILE A 38 -10.22 -6.55 -7.76
CA ILE A 38 -11.68 -6.40 -7.94
C ILE A 38 -12.11 -6.97 -9.31
N LEU A 39 -11.35 -6.68 -10.38
CA LEU A 39 -11.65 -7.23 -11.70
C LEU A 39 -11.61 -8.76 -11.70
N GLU A 40 -10.61 -9.36 -11.04
CA GLU A 40 -10.48 -10.82 -10.99
C GLU A 40 -11.57 -11.46 -10.11
N ALA A 41 -11.87 -10.85 -8.98
CA ALA A 41 -12.92 -11.32 -8.08
C ALA A 41 -14.30 -11.30 -8.72
N ASN A 42 -14.61 -10.26 -9.50
CA ASN A 42 -15.86 -10.18 -10.24
C ASN A 42 -16.00 -11.32 -11.26
N LYS A 43 -14.92 -11.72 -11.95
CA LYS A 43 -14.94 -12.88 -12.87
C LYS A 43 -15.26 -14.18 -12.15
N GLN A 44 -14.88 -14.28 -10.88
CA GLN A 44 -15.05 -15.48 -10.05
C GLN A 44 -16.23 -15.35 -9.08
N ALA A 45 -17.09 -14.33 -9.26
CA ALA A 45 -18.26 -14.04 -8.42
C ALA A 45 -17.96 -13.93 -6.91
N VAL A 46 -16.77 -13.41 -6.57
CA VAL A 46 -16.34 -13.14 -5.19
C VAL A 46 -16.72 -11.70 -4.82
N ASP A 47 -17.55 -11.56 -3.79
CA ASP A 47 -17.94 -10.25 -3.25
C ASP A 47 -16.77 -9.58 -2.50
N ILE A 48 -16.45 -8.34 -2.89
CA ILE A 48 -15.31 -7.56 -2.40
C ILE A 48 -15.74 -6.11 -2.12
N THR A 49 -15.24 -5.58 -0.99
CA THR A 49 -15.43 -4.18 -0.59
C THR A 49 -14.54 -3.24 -1.40
N GLN A 50 -15.03 -2.03 -1.69
CA GLN A 50 -14.36 -1.12 -2.62
C GLN A 50 -13.53 -0.04 -1.93
N GLY A 51 -12.30 0.17 -2.44
CA GLY A 51 -11.52 1.41 -2.28
C GLY A 51 -10.19 1.27 -1.54
N VAL A 52 -9.12 1.81 -2.11
CA VAL A 52 -7.93 2.26 -1.35
C VAL A 52 -8.19 3.70 -0.95
N THR A 53 -7.58 4.13 0.15
CA THR A 53 -7.65 5.52 0.58
C THR A 53 -7.20 6.49 -0.49
N GLU A 54 -8.07 7.49 -0.72
CA GLU A 54 -7.72 8.65 -1.53
C GLU A 54 -6.62 9.45 -0.82
N PHE A 55 -5.62 9.87 -1.58
CA PHE A 55 -4.58 10.74 -1.08
C PHE A 55 -4.32 11.87 -2.07
N LYS A 56 -3.73 12.96 -1.59
CA LYS A 56 -3.26 14.08 -2.40
C LYS A 56 -1.85 14.44 -1.98
N LEU A 57 -1.01 14.74 -2.96
CA LEU A 57 0.28 15.37 -2.72
C LEU A 57 0.08 16.89 -2.77
N GLY A 58 0.63 17.61 -1.80
CA GLY A 58 0.71 19.06 -1.85
C GLY A 58 2.12 19.55 -1.61
N VAL A 59 2.43 20.68 -2.22
CA VAL A 59 3.68 21.41 -2.03
C VAL A 59 3.39 22.58 -1.11
N GLU A 60 4.24 22.81 -0.13
CA GLU A 60 4.14 23.98 0.71
C GLU A 60 4.56 25.23 -0.05
N VAL A 61 3.71 26.26 -0.04
CA VAL A 61 4.05 27.57 -0.59
C VAL A 61 4.72 28.37 0.50
N VAL A 62 6.05 28.51 0.40
CA VAL A 62 6.86 29.28 1.33
C VAL A 62 7.01 30.71 0.80
N GLN A 63 6.67 31.70 1.63
CA GLN A 63 6.89 33.11 1.31
C GLN A 63 8.24 33.56 1.87
N ASP A 64 9.00 34.31 1.08
CA ASP A 64 10.37 34.76 1.40
C ASP A 64 10.49 35.44 2.77
N THR A 65 9.44 36.09 3.24
CA THR A 65 9.43 36.87 4.48
C THR A 65 9.01 36.09 5.72
N CYS A 66 8.35 34.95 5.56
CA CYS A 66 7.72 34.21 6.65
C CYS A 66 8.33 32.83 6.89
N GLY A 67 9.08 32.30 5.92
CA GLY A 67 9.67 30.97 5.98
C GLY A 67 8.63 29.84 6.00
N PRO A 68 9.10 28.58 6.13
CA PRO A 68 8.21 27.43 6.24
C PRO A 68 7.26 27.54 7.42
N SER A 69 6.12 26.87 7.31
CA SER A 69 5.16 26.73 8.39
C SER A 69 5.78 26.01 9.59
N LYS A 70 5.32 26.36 10.80
CA LYS A 70 5.73 25.66 12.03
C LYS A 70 5.48 24.15 11.99
N ALA A 71 4.49 23.72 11.20
CA ALA A 71 4.16 22.30 11.06
C ALA A 71 5.25 21.52 10.30
N SER A 72 5.94 22.17 9.35
CA SER A 72 7.02 21.55 8.58
C SER A 72 8.24 21.18 9.43
N GLY A 73 8.44 21.88 10.55
CA GLY A 73 9.62 21.70 11.41
C GLY A 73 10.90 22.32 10.87
N PHE A 74 10.86 22.99 9.71
CA PHE A 74 12.04 23.63 9.11
C PHE A 74 12.13 25.11 9.47
N SER A 75 13.35 25.58 9.73
CA SER A 75 13.66 27.01 9.84
C SER A 75 13.79 27.67 8.47
N LEU A 76 13.69 29.00 8.43
CA LEU A 76 13.92 29.79 7.21
C LEU A 76 15.32 29.55 6.63
N ASP A 77 16.35 29.51 7.48
CA ASP A 77 17.74 29.30 7.05
C ASP A 77 17.94 27.94 6.39
N GLN A 78 17.36 26.88 6.96
CA GLN A 78 17.38 25.53 6.36
C GLN A 78 16.69 25.51 4.99
N TYR A 79 15.54 26.17 4.86
CA TYR A 79 14.83 26.27 3.60
C TYR A 79 15.61 27.05 2.54
N GLN A 80 16.18 28.20 2.90
CA GLN A 80 16.98 29.03 1.99
C GLN A 80 18.23 28.30 1.50
N LEU A 81 18.92 27.58 2.40
CA LEU A 81 20.08 26.77 2.05
C LEU A 81 19.70 25.68 1.04
N ALA A 82 18.63 24.94 1.30
CA ALA A 82 18.19 23.84 0.44
C ALA A 82 17.64 24.33 -0.92
N SER A 83 16.95 25.48 -0.91
CA SER A 83 16.44 26.13 -2.14
C SER A 83 17.57 26.67 -3.02
N SER A 84 18.64 27.16 -2.42
CA SER A 84 19.82 27.64 -3.17
C SER A 84 20.53 26.47 -3.87
N ALA A 85 20.63 25.31 -3.21
CA ALA A 85 21.21 24.09 -3.81
C ALA A 85 20.38 23.54 -4.99
N GLN A 86 19.06 23.75 -5.00
CA GLN A 86 18.17 23.41 -6.12
C GLN A 86 18.43 24.26 -7.38
N ILE A 87 18.95 25.48 -7.25
CA ILE A 87 19.27 26.31 -8.42
C ILE A 87 20.52 25.77 -9.13
N GLU A 88 21.43 25.14 -8.40
CA GLU A 88 22.69 24.60 -8.92
C GLU A 88 22.55 23.17 -9.49
N SER A 89 21.49 22.45 -9.13
CA SER A 89 21.24 21.07 -9.53
C SER A 89 19.76 20.88 -9.86
N GLU A 90 19.38 20.30 -11.02
CA GLU A 90 17.99 20.06 -11.47
C GLU A 90 17.19 19.07 -10.58
N SER A 91 17.14 19.33 -9.28
CA SER A 91 16.76 18.38 -8.26
C SER A 91 16.00 19.11 -7.16
N ASN A 92 15.01 18.42 -6.57
CA ASN A 92 13.97 19.03 -5.75
C ASN A 92 14.40 19.36 -4.30
N HIS A 93 15.60 19.91 -4.10
CA HIS A 93 16.19 20.14 -2.77
C HIS A 93 15.44 21.20 -1.94
N GLY A 94 14.71 22.13 -2.55
CA GLY A 94 14.00 23.23 -1.87
C GLY A 94 12.50 23.04 -1.71
N ILE A 95 11.95 21.84 -1.94
CA ILE A 95 10.49 21.63 -1.94
C ILE A 95 10.05 20.86 -0.71
N ILE A 96 9.24 21.49 0.13
CA ILE A 96 8.57 20.81 1.26
C ILE A 96 7.26 20.22 0.75
N VAL A 97 7.08 18.91 0.94
CA VAL A 97 5.91 18.18 0.45
C VAL A 97 5.12 17.53 1.56
N TRP A 98 3.82 17.41 1.31
CA TRP A 98 2.82 16.92 2.24
C TRP A 98 1.96 15.86 1.57
N LEU A 99 1.70 14.77 2.28
CA LEU A 99 0.68 13.80 1.92
C LEU A 99 -0.59 14.06 2.72
N PHE A 100 -1.69 14.28 2.01
CA PHE A 100 -3.01 14.50 2.59
C PHE A 100 -3.90 13.30 2.35
N GLU A 101 -4.64 12.90 3.37
CA GLU A 101 -5.69 11.88 3.28
C GLU A 101 -6.97 12.41 3.95
N PRO A 102 -8.16 11.95 3.53
CA PRO A 102 -9.40 12.26 4.23
C PRO A 102 -9.32 11.86 5.71
N ARG A 103 -9.79 12.75 6.59
CA ARG A 103 -9.89 12.46 8.03
C ARG A 103 -10.80 11.24 8.24
N ARG A 104 -10.31 10.28 9.01
CA ARG A 104 -10.98 9.01 9.30
C ARG A 104 -11.93 9.15 10.51
N SER A 105 -13.02 8.38 10.52
CA SER A 105 -13.81 8.13 11.74
C SER A 105 -12.99 7.28 12.73
N SER A 106 -13.31 7.34 14.02
CA SER A 106 -12.44 6.90 15.12
C SER A 106 -12.20 5.39 15.23
N THR A 107 -12.92 4.53 14.50
CA THR A 107 -12.77 3.08 14.63
C THR A 107 -12.05 2.49 13.43
N VAL A 108 -10.77 2.15 13.64
CA VAL A 108 -9.92 1.45 12.67
C VAL A 108 -9.84 -0.02 13.07
N SER A 109 -10.09 -0.92 12.12
CA SER A 109 -9.78 -2.35 12.23
C SER A 109 -8.45 -2.64 11.56
N HIS A 110 -7.57 -3.34 12.27
CA HIS A 110 -6.28 -3.80 11.77
C HIS A 110 -6.39 -5.29 11.41
N TRP A 111 -5.88 -5.67 10.23
CA TRP A 111 -6.08 -7.02 9.65
C TRP A 111 -4.78 -7.78 9.42
N SER A 112 -3.68 -7.07 9.20
CA SER A 112 -2.33 -7.62 9.16
C SER A 112 -1.36 -6.59 9.69
N GLY A 113 -0.25 -7.03 10.28
CA GLY A 113 0.88 -6.18 10.65
C GLY A 113 1.97 -6.20 9.57
N THR A 114 3.05 -5.47 9.77
CA THR A 114 4.21 -5.50 8.85
C THR A 114 4.80 -6.91 8.69
N ASN A 115 4.86 -7.66 9.79
CA ASN A 115 5.40 -9.03 9.86
C ASN A 115 4.39 -10.03 10.47
N GLU A 116 3.10 -9.70 10.38
CA GLU A 116 2.01 -10.48 10.98
C GLU A 116 0.90 -10.70 9.95
N TYR A 117 0.67 -11.95 9.55
CA TYR A 117 -0.30 -12.34 8.53
C TYR A 117 -1.31 -13.35 9.08
N PRO A 118 -2.23 -12.94 9.97
CA PRO A 118 -3.17 -13.86 10.60
C PRO A 118 -4.16 -14.48 9.58
N PRO A 119 -4.50 -15.77 9.74
CA PRO A 119 -5.44 -16.45 8.85
C PRO A 119 -6.89 -16.20 9.28
N TRP A 120 -7.58 -15.32 8.56
CA TRP A 120 -8.96 -14.93 8.87
C TRP A 120 -10.00 -15.87 8.22
N HIS A 121 -10.22 -17.04 8.81
CA HIS A 121 -11.18 -18.02 8.24
C HIS A 121 -12.66 -17.68 8.48
N ARG A 122 -12.99 -16.98 9.58
CA ARG A 122 -14.38 -16.76 10.02
C ARG A 122 -14.93 -15.36 9.73
N ASN A 123 -14.11 -14.48 9.18
CA ASN A 123 -14.49 -13.11 8.86
C ASN A 123 -14.41 -12.91 7.34
N LYS A 124 -15.53 -12.61 6.68
CA LYS A 124 -15.56 -12.42 5.22
C LYS A 124 -14.59 -11.33 4.75
N LEU A 125 -14.55 -10.20 5.45
CA LEU A 125 -13.66 -9.09 5.12
C LEU A 125 -12.19 -9.48 5.35
N GLY A 126 -11.86 -10.02 6.53
CA GLY A 126 -10.50 -10.49 6.81
C GLY A 126 -10.03 -11.56 5.82
N SER A 127 -10.91 -12.48 5.42
CA SER A 127 -10.63 -13.51 4.42
C SER A 127 -10.36 -12.91 3.04
N THR A 128 -11.17 -11.91 2.62
CA THR A 128 -10.96 -11.16 1.38
C THR A 128 -9.64 -10.39 1.40
N LEU A 129 -9.28 -9.76 2.53
CA LEU A 129 -8.02 -9.02 2.67
C LEU A 129 -6.79 -9.94 2.67
N ASN A 130 -6.88 -11.09 3.32
CA ASN A 130 -5.83 -12.12 3.28
C ASN A 130 -5.64 -12.64 1.84
N ALA A 131 -6.73 -12.90 1.11
CA ALA A 131 -6.67 -13.24 -0.31
C ALA A 131 -6.16 -12.11 -1.20
N PHE A 132 -6.40 -10.84 -0.84
CA PHE A 132 -5.87 -9.69 -1.56
C PHE A 132 -4.35 -9.58 -1.44
N THR A 133 -3.80 -9.78 -0.23
CA THR A 133 -2.35 -9.85 -0.03
C THR A 133 -1.73 -10.97 -0.88
N HIS A 134 -2.32 -12.16 -0.87
CA HIS A 134 -1.85 -13.29 -1.69
C HIS A 134 -1.96 -13.02 -3.19
N TYR A 135 -3.07 -12.42 -3.63
CA TYR A 135 -3.24 -12.01 -5.03
C TYR A 135 -2.16 -11.03 -5.47
N THR A 136 -1.81 -10.06 -4.62
CA THR A 136 -0.77 -9.07 -4.92
C THR A 136 0.60 -9.73 -5.06
N TYR A 137 0.93 -10.68 -4.17
CA TYR A 137 2.14 -11.48 -4.30
C TYR A 137 2.22 -12.18 -5.66
N LEU A 138 1.16 -12.86 -6.07
CA LEU A 138 1.16 -13.56 -7.36
C LEU A 138 1.15 -12.60 -8.56
N LEU A 139 0.35 -11.54 -8.53
CA LEU A 139 0.24 -10.57 -9.63
C LEU A 139 1.54 -9.79 -9.84
N SER A 140 2.29 -9.53 -8.77
CA SER A 140 3.60 -8.87 -8.82
C SER A 140 4.75 -9.81 -9.17
N LEU A 141 4.47 -11.04 -9.61
CA LEU A 141 5.49 -12.05 -9.88
C LEU A 141 6.38 -12.30 -8.66
N GLU A 142 5.75 -12.44 -7.49
CA GLU A 142 6.40 -12.77 -6.22
C GLU A 142 7.33 -11.67 -5.67
N SER A 143 7.25 -10.46 -6.23
CA SER A 143 8.10 -9.33 -5.82
C SER A 143 7.49 -8.41 -4.76
N THR A 144 6.17 -8.45 -4.55
CA THR A 144 5.46 -7.49 -3.68
C THR A 144 4.44 -8.15 -2.77
N VAL A 145 4.50 -7.88 -1.47
CA VAL A 145 3.48 -8.25 -0.48
C VAL A 145 2.92 -6.99 0.17
N LEU A 146 1.58 -6.90 0.27
CA LEU A 146 0.91 -5.82 0.99
C LEU A 146 0.78 -6.20 2.47
N ALA A 147 1.25 -5.32 3.34
CA ALA A 147 1.25 -5.49 4.79
C ALA A 147 0.54 -4.30 5.46
N ASP A 148 0.34 -4.38 6.78
CA ASP A 148 -0.40 -3.37 7.53
C ASP A 148 -1.75 -2.98 6.91
N LEU A 149 -2.51 -4.01 6.51
CA LEU A 149 -3.84 -3.81 5.96
C LEU A 149 -4.78 -3.34 7.07
N GLN A 150 -5.34 -2.16 6.90
CA GLN A 150 -6.27 -1.57 7.86
C GLN A 150 -7.52 -1.10 7.15
N SER A 151 -8.63 -1.01 7.89
CA SER A 151 -9.86 -0.46 7.36
C SER A 151 -10.61 0.39 8.37
N VAL A 152 -11.44 1.31 7.87
CA VAL A 152 -12.46 1.99 8.69
C VAL A 152 -13.85 1.62 8.20
N LEU A 153 -14.73 1.29 9.15
CA LEU A 153 -16.16 1.17 8.87
C LEU A 153 -16.76 2.58 8.85
N ARG A 154 -17.34 2.96 7.71
CA ARG A 154 -18.17 4.17 7.64
C ARG A 154 -19.62 3.78 7.96
N VAL A 155 -20.10 4.18 9.14
CA VAL A 155 -21.53 4.10 9.50
C VAL A 155 -22.22 5.32 8.89
N GLY A 156 -23.22 5.13 8.01
CA GLY A 156 -24.00 6.28 7.50
C GLY A 156 -24.71 6.16 6.15
N PHE A 157 -24.59 5.05 5.42
CA PHE A 157 -25.44 4.80 4.24
C PHE A 157 -25.98 3.37 4.29
N ILE A 158 -27.29 3.23 4.19
CA ILE A 158 -28.02 1.97 4.10
C ILE A 158 -27.71 1.37 2.73
N LEU A 159 -26.56 0.69 2.64
CA LEU A 159 -26.16 -0.33 1.65
C LEU A 159 -24.75 -0.74 2.07
N MET A 160 -24.56 -1.99 2.45
CA MET A 160 -23.23 -2.57 2.71
C MET A 160 -22.34 -2.30 1.48
N GLN A 161 -21.24 -1.52 1.55
CA GLN A 161 -20.16 -1.58 0.53
C GLN A 161 -18.96 -0.60 0.60
N HIS A 162 -18.74 0.21 1.66
CA HIS A 162 -17.59 1.15 1.66
C HIS A 162 -16.59 0.88 2.79
N THR A 163 -15.74 -0.12 2.59
CA THR A 163 -14.54 -0.34 3.40
C THR A 163 -13.36 0.29 2.65
N HIS A 164 -12.79 1.37 3.19
CA HIS A 164 -11.54 1.92 2.66
C HIS A 164 -10.38 1.14 3.23
N LEU A 165 -9.56 0.55 2.35
CA LEU A 165 -8.32 -0.11 2.70
C LEU A 165 -7.21 0.93 2.81
N PHE A 166 -6.48 0.89 3.92
CA PHE A 166 -5.20 1.58 4.09
C PHE A 166 -4.10 0.55 4.04
N ILE A 167 -3.02 0.91 3.36
CA ILE A 167 -1.84 0.07 3.24
C ILE A 167 -0.67 0.89 3.76
N GLN A 168 -0.30 0.63 5.01
CA GLN A 168 0.78 1.38 5.66
C GLN A 168 2.16 0.75 5.43
N ALA A 169 2.22 -0.47 4.88
CA ALA A 169 3.49 -1.08 4.54
C ALA A 169 3.35 -1.96 3.29
N THR A 170 4.37 -1.94 2.46
CA THR A 170 4.54 -2.88 1.36
C THR A 170 5.94 -3.40 1.44
N THR A 171 6.05 -4.70 1.29
CA THR A 171 7.32 -5.36 1.22
C THR A 171 7.63 -5.59 -0.25
N THR A 172 8.69 -4.99 -0.77
CA THR A 172 9.05 -5.08 -2.19
C THR A 172 10.48 -5.53 -2.42
N ILE A 173 10.68 -6.31 -3.48
CA ILE A 173 11.99 -6.52 -4.09
C ILE A 173 11.93 -5.80 -5.44
N ASP A 174 12.45 -4.57 -5.48
CA ASP A 174 12.77 -3.92 -6.76
C ASP A 174 14.27 -4.13 -7.00
N GLU A 175 14.64 -4.92 -8.01
CA GLU A 175 16.02 -5.08 -8.45
C GLU A 175 16.33 -4.09 -9.57
N ASP A 176 16.69 -2.86 -9.21
CA ASP A 176 17.13 -1.85 -10.18
C ASP A 176 18.65 -1.93 -10.38
N GLY A 177 19.20 -3.08 -10.78
CA GLY A 177 20.60 -3.26 -11.23
C GLY A 177 21.74 -2.83 -10.26
N ASN A 178 21.42 -2.19 -9.14
CA ASN A 178 22.29 -1.49 -8.19
C ASN A 178 21.85 -1.72 -6.73
N GLY A 179 20.79 -2.49 -6.47
CA GLY A 179 20.33 -2.85 -5.12
C GLY A 179 18.80 -2.93 -4.97
N ILE A 180 18.35 -3.48 -3.83
CA ILE A 180 16.94 -3.61 -3.44
C ILE A 180 16.36 -2.21 -3.16
N GLN A 181 15.40 -1.74 -3.95
CA GLN A 181 14.69 -0.49 -3.65
C GLN A 181 13.62 -0.75 -2.58
N VAL A 182 13.81 -0.17 -1.39
CA VAL A 182 12.82 -0.19 -0.30
C VAL A 182 11.76 0.90 -0.50
N CYS A 183 10.48 0.53 -0.43
CA CYS A 183 9.31 1.43 -0.57
C CYS A 183 9.03 2.31 0.68
N GLY A 184 10.07 2.63 1.46
CA GLY A 184 9.99 3.46 2.67
C GLY A 184 10.44 2.72 3.94
N VAL A 185 10.33 3.40 5.08
CA VAL A 185 10.83 2.92 6.39
C VAL A 185 10.16 1.64 6.91
N GLY A 186 8.99 1.27 6.36
CA GLY A 186 8.24 0.05 6.72
C GLY A 186 8.44 -1.12 5.75
N ASP A 187 9.33 -1.01 4.77
CA ASP A 187 9.62 -2.10 3.83
C ASP A 187 10.71 -3.02 4.37
N HIS A 188 10.37 -4.29 4.56
CA HIS A 188 11.29 -5.33 5.06
C HIS A 188 11.93 -6.18 3.95
N GLY A 189 11.74 -5.82 2.68
CA GLY A 189 12.25 -6.53 1.50
C GLY A 189 12.04 -8.05 1.57
N MET A 190 13.06 -8.82 1.18
CA MET A 190 12.96 -10.28 1.19
C MET A 190 12.59 -10.87 2.57
N ALA A 191 13.00 -10.25 3.67
CA ALA A 191 12.67 -10.72 5.02
C ALA A 191 11.15 -10.65 5.29
N GLY A 192 10.48 -9.58 4.84
CA GLY A 192 9.03 -9.46 4.96
C GLY A 192 8.28 -10.44 4.06
N ILE A 193 8.80 -10.72 2.85
CA ILE A 193 8.22 -11.70 1.92
C ILE A 193 8.35 -13.11 2.48
N ASN A 194 9.53 -13.48 3.00
CA ASN A 194 9.74 -14.77 3.65
C ASN A 194 8.79 -14.94 4.85
N THR A 195 8.61 -13.88 5.64
CA THR A 195 7.66 -13.90 6.76
C THR A 195 6.23 -14.14 6.28
N PHE A 196 5.82 -13.51 5.18
CA PHE A 196 4.53 -13.78 4.55
C PHE A 196 4.42 -15.24 4.09
N LEU A 197 5.42 -15.77 3.38
CA LEU A 197 5.42 -17.14 2.89
C LEU A 197 5.38 -18.20 4.00
N GLU A 198 5.98 -17.90 5.16
CA GLU A 198 5.97 -18.75 6.34
C GLU A 198 4.61 -18.73 7.04
N LYS A 199 4.02 -17.54 7.20
CA LYS A 199 2.82 -17.34 8.04
C LYS A 199 1.49 -17.39 7.29
N HIS A 200 1.51 -17.22 5.96
CA HIS A 200 0.30 -17.16 5.17
C HIS A 200 -0.33 -18.54 4.98
N GLU A 201 -1.58 -18.68 5.41
CA GLU A 201 -2.40 -19.84 5.14
C GLU A 201 -3.54 -19.47 4.19
N CYS A 202 -3.71 -20.25 3.11
CA CYS A 202 -4.80 -20.02 2.17
C CYS A 202 -6.17 -20.21 2.81
N VAL A 203 -6.92 -19.12 2.93
CA VAL A 203 -8.32 -19.11 3.34
C VAL A 203 -9.27 -19.45 2.18
N ASP A 204 -10.56 -19.61 2.46
CA ASP A 204 -11.57 -20.00 1.45
C ASP A 204 -11.62 -19.03 0.26
N ARG A 205 -11.42 -17.72 0.49
CA ARG A 205 -11.35 -16.73 -0.60
C ARG A 205 -10.13 -16.93 -1.51
N CYS A 206 -8.97 -17.34 -0.98
CA CYS A 206 -7.81 -17.68 -1.81
C CYS A 206 -8.13 -18.84 -2.75
N LYS A 207 -8.83 -19.86 -2.24
CA LYS A 207 -9.24 -21.04 -3.02
C LYS A 207 -10.28 -20.70 -4.06
N GLN A 208 -11.28 -19.89 -3.69
CA GLN A 208 -12.31 -19.42 -4.61
C GLN A 208 -11.73 -18.60 -5.76
N LEU A 209 -10.71 -17.79 -5.49
CA LEU A 209 -9.97 -17.01 -6.48
C LEU A 209 -8.88 -17.81 -7.21
N ARG A 210 -8.71 -19.10 -6.85
CA ARG A 210 -7.74 -20.03 -7.45
C ARG A 210 -6.30 -19.55 -7.37
N LEU A 211 -5.95 -18.92 -6.25
CA LEU A 211 -4.60 -18.47 -5.95
C LEU A 211 -3.77 -19.68 -5.52
N GLN A 212 -2.79 -20.07 -6.32
CA GLN A 212 -1.87 -21.19 -6.03
C GLN A 212 -0.43 -20.69 -6.00
N ARG A 213 0.45 -21.40 -5.26
CA ARG A 213 1.89 -21.21 -5.41
C ARG A 213 2.27 -21.49 -6.87
N GLY A 214 2.92 -20.52 -7.53
CA GLY A 214 3.22 -20.58 -8.97
C GLY A 214 2.22 -19.89 -9.89
N GLY A 215 1.19 -19.20 -9.36
CA GLY A 215 0.36 -18.27 -10.13
C GLY A 215 -1.14 -18.55 -10.09
N PHE A 216 -1.85 -18.05 -11.11
CA PHE A 216 -3.29 -18.25 -11.27
C PHE A 216 -3.57 -19.61 -11.93
N ALA A 217 -4.33 -20.48 -11.27
CA ALA A 217 -4.73 -21.73 -11.93
C ALA A 217 -5.68 -21.41 -13.10
N THR A 218 -5.38 -21.95 -14.28
CA THR A 218 -6.30 -21.91 -15.43
C THR A 218 -7.58 -22.67 -15.09
N LYS A 219 -8.70 -22.32 -15.74
CA LYS A 219 -9.90 -23.17 -15.65
C LYS A 219 -9.51 -24.58 -16.10
N PRO A 220 -9.85 -25.65 -15.35
CA PRO A 220 -9.93 -26.95 -15.98
C PRO A 220 -10.87 -26.77 -17.17
N ALA A 221 -10.41 -27.21 -18.35
CA ALA A 221 -11.29 -27.36 -19.49
C ALA A 221 -12.50 -28.14 -18.98
N LEU A 222 -13.71 -27.66 -19.31
CA LEU A 222 -14.88 -28.52 -19.18
C LEU A 222 -14.51 -29.77 -19.98
N GLU A 223 -14.35 -30.90 -19.31
CA GLU A 223 -14.36 -32.18 -19.99
C GLU A 223 -15.70 -32.21 -20.70
N ASP A 224 -15.65 -32.09 -22.04
CA ASP A 224 -16.76 -32.46 -22.89
C ASP A 224 -17.07 -33.91 -22.54
N SER A 225 -18.11 -34.10 -21.71
CA SER A 225 -18.64 -35.41 -21.45
C SER A 225 -19.10 -35.96 -22.79
N ASP A 226 -18.48 -37.06 -23.20
CA ASP A 226 -18.87 -37.91 -24.30
C ASP A 226 -20.39 -38.04 -24.42
N ASP A 227 -20.97 -37.39 -25.42
CA ASP A 227 -22.19 -37.87 -26.07
C ASP A 227 -21.74 -38.71 -27.27
N ASN A 228 -21.20 -39.89 -26.97
CA ASN A 228 -21.15 -41.04 -27.87
C ASN A 228 -21.97 -42.14 -27.21
N GLU A 229 -23.24 -42.28 -27.60
CA GLU A 229 -23.96 -43.54 -27.53
C GLU A 229 -25.12 -43.53 -28.55
N ASP A 230 -24.91 -44.32 -29.60
CA ASP A 230 -25.80 -45.03 -30.54
C ASP A 230 -26.88 -44.30 -31.38
#